data_AF-A0A6G4TV99-F1
#
_entry.id   AF-A0A6G4TV99-F1
#
_cell.length_a   1.000
_cell.length_b   1.000
_cell.length_c   1.000
_cell.angle_alpha   90.00
_cell.angle_beta   90.00
_cell.angle_gamma   90.00
#
_symmetry.space_group_name_H-M   'P 1'
#
loop_
_entity.id
_entity.type
_entity.pdbx_description
1 polymer ?
#
loop_
_entity_poly.entity_id
_entity_poly.type
_entity_poly.pdbx_seq_one_letter_code
_entity_poly.pdbx_strand_id
1 'polypeptide(L)'
;MSLQTRKKNVLRSLGVLAAASALTLGLSGTAQAVPGWWIGWTSDAECGSARGLYGYWKDGTAQGKPFYDTEWDFDVHSYCANTSVSLYTKYKKWTGSKWVDYTRSYHRISAAGSGNNVADVRLYVCKVGVASSCGLIRPE
;
A
#
# COMPACT_ATOMS: atom_id res chain seq x y z
N MET A 1 43.63 -37.95 55.97
CA MET A 1 44.04 -38.37 54.61
C MET A 1 42.89 -39.17 54.01
N SER A 2 42.00 -38.56 53.21
CA SER A 2 42.00 -38.56 51.72
C SER A 2 42.14 -39.96 51.13
N LEU A 3 41.33 -40.45 50.17
CA LEU A 3 40.40 -39.85 49.21
C LEU A 3 39.71 -41.01 48.46
N GLN A 4 38.54 -40.77 47.83
CA GLN A 4 38.04 -41.36 46.56
C GLN A 4 36.73 -42.17 46.65
N THR A 5 35.80 -42.19 45.69
CA THR A 5 35.32 -41.29 44.59
C THR A 5 34.08 -42.05 44.02
N ARG A 6 33.14 -41.32 43.37
CA ARG A 6 32.12 -41.78 42.37
C ARG A 6 30.80 -42.32 42.95
N LYS A 7 29.60 -42.06 42.38
CA LYS A 7 29.16 -41.42 41.12
C LYS A 7 27.64 -41.14 41.24
N LYS A 8 27.22 -40.00 40.67
CA LYS A 8 25.97 -39.73 39.91
C LYS A 8 24.60 -40.01 40.57
N ASN A 9 23.84 -38.93 40.77
CA ASN A 9 22.60 -38.75 40.01
C ASN A 9 22.37 -37.25 39.74
N VAL A 10 22.37 -36.92 38.45
CA VAL A 10 22.14 -35.58 37.90
C VAL A 10 20.64 -35.34 37.90
N LEU A 11 20.16 -34.51 38.82
CA LEU A 11 18.80 -33.98 38.75
C LEU A 11 18.78 -32.88 37.68
N ARG A 12 17.93 -33.10 36.67
CA ARG A 12 17.55 -32.10 35.66
C ARG A 12 16.73 -31.01 36.34
N SER A 13 17.28 -29.81 36.44
CA SER A 13 16.52 -28.59 36.70
C SER A 13 16.67 -27.67 35.49
N LEU A 14 15.61 -27.63 34.69
CA LEU A 14 15.34 -26.59 33.71
C LEU A 14 15.17 -25.27 34.47
N GLY A 15 16.25 -24.52 34.61
CA GLY A 15 16.23 -23.14 35.09
C GLY A 15 16.16 -22.20 33.90
N VAL A 16 14.96 -21.72 33.59
CA VAL A 16 14.76 -20.62 32.64
C VAL A 16 15.46 -19.38 33.18
N LEU A 17 16.57 -18.98 32.56
CA LEU A 17 17.12 -17.64 32.68
C LEU A 17 16.67 -16.86 31.45
N ALA A 18 15.55 -16.17 31.61
CA ALA A 18 15.13 -15.10 30.73
C ALA A 18 16.13 -13.96 30.83
N ALA A 19 17.15 -13.97 29.97
CA ALA A 19 17.93 -12.78 29.69
C ALA A 19 17.21 -12.02 28.57
N ALA A 20 16.30 -11.14 28.96
CA ALA A 20 15.81 -10.10 28.10
C ALA A 20 16.98 -9.18 27.71
N SER A 21 17.40 -9.25 26.46
CA SER A 21 17.95 -8.10 25.75
C SER A 21 17.05 -7.90 24.54
N ALA A 22 16.31 -6.80 24.60
CA ALA A 22 15.47 -6.31 23.53
C ALA A 22 16.34 -6.04 22.30
N LEU A 23 16.42 -7.00 21.40
CA LEU A 23 16.68 -6.75 19.99
C LEU A 23 15.31 -6.58 19.34
N THR A 24 14.64 -5.47 19.62
CA THR A 24 13.83 -4.85 18.57
C THR A 24 14.83 -4.42 17.51
N LEU A 25 15.16 -5.35 16.62
CA LEU A 25 15.62 -5.01 15.28
C LEU A 25 14.50 -4.17 14.69
N GLY A 26 14.60 -2.86 14.88
CA GLY A 26 13.93 -1.84 14.10
C GLY A 26 14.49 -1.88 12.68
N LEU A 27 14.35 -3.03 12.04
CA LEU A 27 14.26 -3.16 10.59
C LEU A 27 12.79 -3.34 10.25
N SER A 28 11.92 -2.43 10.74
CA SER A 28 10.79 -2.02 9.93
C SER A 28 11.32 -1.14 8.81
N GLY A 29 12.23 -1.68 8.00
CA GLY A 29 12.34 -1.23 6.63
C GLY A 29 10.98 -1.54 6.07
N THR A 30 10.13 -0.51 5.95
CA THR A 30 8.94 -0.58 5.13
C THR A 30 9.41 -1.18 3.82
N ALA A 31 9.02 -2.42 3.53
CA ALA A 31 9.36 -3.05 2.27
C ALA A 31 8.96 -2.04 1.19
N GLN A 32 9.94 -1.43 0.55
CA GLN A 32 9.71 -0.59 -0.61
C GLN A 32 9.03 -1.52 -1.59
N ALA A 33 7.71 -1.37 -1.79
CA ALA A 33 7.11 -1.97 -2.95
C ALA A 33 7.75 -1.24 -4.13
N VAL A 34 8.65 -1.92 -4.84
CA VAL A 34 9.13 -1.44 -6.13
C VAL A 34 7.89 -1.05 -6.93
N PRO A 35 7.76 0.21 -7.37
CA PRO A 35 6.61 0.63 -8.16
C PRO A 35 6.41 -0.32 -9.33
N GLY A 36 5.20 -0.84 -9.48
CA GLY A 36 4.84 -1.76 -10.57
C GLY A 36 4.31 -0.96 -11.75
N TRP A 37 4.34 -1.58 -12.94
CA TRP A 37 3.62 -1.05 -14.10
C TRP A 37 2.13 -1.32 -13.98
N TRP A 38 1.33 -0.31 -14.28
CA TRP A 38 -0.11 -0.33 -14.20
C TRP A 38 -0.69 0.26 -15.48
N ILE A 39 -1.81 -0.30 -15.94
CA ILE A 39 -2.51 0.13 -17.14
C ILE A 39 -4.03 0.12 -16.91
N GLY A 40 -4.71 1.07 -17.55
CA GLY A 40 -6.16 1.11 -17.61
C GLY A 40 -6.65 1.89 -18.81
N TRP A 41 -7.91 1.65 -19.16
CA TRP A 41 -8.62 2.26 -20.28
C TRP A 41 -9.94 2.82 -19.78
N THR A 42 -10.49 3.82 -20.45
CA THR A 42 -11.88 4.23 -20.19
C THR A 42 -12.82 3.04 -20.44
N SER A 43 -13.85 2.87 -19.61
CA SER A 43 -14.72 1.68 -19.64
C SER A 43 -15.79 1.69 -20.74
N ASP A 44 -16.03 2.86 -21.35
CA ASP A 44 -16.81 2.97 -22.56
C ASP A 44 -15.93 2.68 -23.79
N ALA A 45 -16.35 3.10 -25.00
CA ALA A 45 -15.46 3.02 -26.17
C ALA A 45 -14.07 3.56 -25.79
N GLU A 46 -13.00 2.83 -26.14
CA GLU A 46 -11.59 3.07 -25.73
C GLU A 46 -11.07 4.44 -26.18
N CYS A 47 -11.52 5.48 -25.49
CA CYS A 47 -11.28 6.88 -25.83
C CYS A 47 -10.16 7.51 -25.01
N GLY A 48 -9.64 6.77 -24.03
CA GLY A 48 -8.42 7.13 -23.33
C GLY A 48 -7.81 5.97 -22.55
N SER A 49 -6.54 6.11 -22.25
CA SER A 49 -5.77 5.18 -21.45
C SER A 49 -4.90 5.91 -20.44
N ALA A 50 -4.47 5.17 -19.44
CA ALA A 50 -3.41 5.57 -18.53
C ALA A 50 -2.45 4.40 -18.37
N ARG A 51 -1.15 4.63 -18.55
CA ARG A 51 -0.10 3.64 -18.30
C ARG A 51 1.04 4.28 -17.53
N GLY A 52 1.54 3.62 -16.51
CA GLY A 52 2.50 4.26 -15.61
C GLY A 52 2.97 3.38 -14.48
N LEU A 53 3.77 3.99 -13.61
CA LEU A 53 4.24 3.37 -12.38
C LEU A 53 3.29 3.71 -11.23
N TYR A 54 3.01 2.71 -10.40
CA TYR A 54 2.32 2.88 -9.12
C TYR A 54 3.01 2.08 -8.03
N GLY A 55 3.44 2.78 -6.98
CA GLY A 55 4.05 2.22 -5.79
C GLY A 55 3.21 2.47 -4.55
N TYR A 56 3.25 1.54 -3.59
CA TYR A 56 2.63 1.73 -2.28
C TYR A 56 3.45 1.06 -1.19
N TRP A 57 3.70 1.74 -0.08
CA TRP A 57 4.44 1.20 1.05
C TRP A 57 3.60 1.36 2.31
N LYS A 58 3.59 0.31 3.13
CA LYS A 58 2.81 0.31 4.37
C LYS A 58 3.46 1.30 5.33
N ASP A 59 2.71 2.33 5.70
CA ASP A 59 3.13 3.34 6.67
C ASP A 59 2.74 2.92 8.09
N GLY A 60 1.56 2.31 8.27
CA GLY A 60 1.16 1.82 9.59
C GLY A 60 -0.13 1.01 9.64
N THR A 61 -0.67 0.88 10.85
CA THR A 61 -1.97 0.24 11.11
C THR A 61 -2.76 1.12 12.09
N ALA A 62 -4.01 1.45 11.76
CA ALA A 62 -4.93 2.19 12.62
C ALA A 62 -6.26 1.43 12.74
N GLN A 63 -6.72 1.21 13.97
CA GLN A 63 -7.98 0.48 14.25
C GLN A 63 -8.05 -0.89 13.55
N GLY A 64 -6.93 -1.64 13.57
CA GLY A 64 -6.84 -2.96 12.93
C GLY A 64 -6.71 -2.96 11.41
N LYS A 65 -6.70 -1.78 10.76
CA LYS A 65 -6.60 -1.64 9.30
C LYS A 65 -5.25 -1.01 8.90
N PRO A 66 -4.51 -1.59 7.93
CA PRO A 66 -3.29 -0.96 7.43
C PRO A 66 -3.59 0.31 6.62
N PHE A 67 -2.69 1.29 6.70
CA PHE A 67 -2.62 2.41 5.78
C PHE A 67 -1.25 2.48 5.13
N TYR A 68 -1.22 3.13 3.98
CA TYR A 68 -0.11 3.15 3.04
C TYR A 68 0.14 4.58 2.60
N ASP A 69 1.38 4.84 2.27
CA ASP A 69 1.73 5.93 1.38
C ASP A 69 1.89 5.38 -0.03
N THR A 70 1.64 6.22 -1.02
CA THR A 70 1.55 5.85 -2.43
C THR A 70 2.22 6.89 -3.29
N GLU A 71 2.83 6.45 -4.38
CA GLU A 71 3.40 7.31 -5.41
C GLU A 71 2.97 6.81 -6.78
N TRP A 72 2.74 7.73 -7.70
CA TRP A 72 2.35 7.40 -9.05
C TRP A 72 2.91 8.37 -10.07
N ASP A 73 3.12 7.83 -11.27
CA ASP A 73 3.48 8.58 -12.45
C ASP A 73 2.90 7.87 -13.68
N PHE A 74 1.88 8.48 -14.28
CA PHE A 74 1.11 7.90 -15.37
C PHE A 74 1.09 8.81 -16.59
N ASP A 75 1.37 8.22 -17.75
CA ASP A 75 1.07 8.83 -19.03
C ASP A 75 -0.41 8.63 -19.36
N VAL A 76 -1.14 9.74 -19.51
CA VAL A 76 -2.58 9.73 -19.83
C VAL A 76 -2.78 10.12 -21.28
N HIS A 77 -3.40 9.24 -22.06
CA HIS A 77 -3.67 9.47 -23.47
C HIS A 77 -5.17 9.59 -23.72
N SER A 78 -5.55 10.49 -24.63
CA SER A 78 -6.89 10.53 -25.20
C SER A 78 -6.83 10.26 -26.70
N TYR A 79 -7.67 9.33 -27.16
CA TYR A 79 -7.71 8.89 -28.55
C TYR A 79 -8.92 9.45 -29.31
N CYS A 80 -9.95 9.89 -28.59
CA CYS A 80 -11.17 10.43 -29.18
C CYS A 80 -11.09 11.95 -29.31
N ALA A 81 -11.43 12.46 -30.49
CA ALA A 81 -11.51 13.90 -30.73
C ALA A 81 -12.48 14.57 -29.74
N ASN A 82 -12.13 15.80 -29.31
CA ASN A 82 -12.94 16.63 -28.41
C ASN A 82 -13.28 16.00 -27.05
N THR A 83 -12.56 14.95 -26.63
CA THR A 83 -12.73 14.33 -25.32
C THR A 83 -11.49 14.59 -24.49
N SER A 84 -11.67 15.11 -23.26
CA SER A 84 -10.59 15.18 -22.28
C SER A 84 -10.62 13.96 -21.38
N VAL A 85 -9.47 13.38 -21.09
CA VAL A 85 -9.31 12.23 -20.21
C VAL A 85 -8.43 12.62 -19.02
N SER A 86 -8.75 12.11 -17.83
CA SER A 86 -8.00 12.41 -16.61
C SER A 86 -8.00 11.22 -15.65
N LEU A 87 -7.05 11.25 -14.72
CA LEU A 87 -6.99 10.32 -13.60
C LEU A 87 -7.91 10.72 -12.46
N TYR A 88 -8.45 9.69 -11.83
CA TYR A 88 -9.26 9.81 -10.63
C TYR A 88 -8.90 8.72 -9.63
N THR A 89 -9.13 8.98 -8.35
CA THR A 89 -8.91 8.00 -7.28
C THR A 89 -10.12 7.91 -6.35
N LYS A 90 -10.24 6.74 -5.72
CA LYS A 90 -11.14 6.44 -4.60
C LYS A 90 -10.31 5.78 -3.52
N TYR A 91 -10.47 6.20 -2.27
CA TYR A 91 -9.66 5.70 -1.16
C TYR A 91 -10.33 5.98 0.19
N LYS A 92 -9.77 5.43 1.27
CA LYS A 92 -10.03 5.88 2.65
C LYS A 92 -8.76 6.54 3.19
N LYS A 93 -8.89 7.61 3.96
CA LYS A 93 -7.76 8.32 4.56
C LYS A 93 -7.80 8.26 6.08
N TRP A 94 -6.68 7.90 6.69
CA TRP A 94 -6.49 8.07 8.11
C TRP A 94 -6.06 9.51 8.42
N THR A 95 -6.71 10.11 9.42
CA THR A 95 -6.49 11.52 9.81
C THR A 95 -5.68 11.69 11.09
N GLY A 96 -5.17 10.59 11.66
CA GLY A 96 -4.59 10.55 13.00
C GLY A 96 -5.58 10.17 14.09
N SER A 97 -6.88 10.35 13.88
CA SER A 97 -7.94 10.02 14.85
C SER A 97 -9.08 9.16 14.30
N LYS A 98 -9.40 9.30 13.00
CA LYS A 98 -10.47 8.56 12.35
C LYS A 98 -10.19 8.29 10.87
N TRP A 99 -10.89 7.29 10.35
CA TRP A 99 -10.98 7.03 8.91
C TRP A 99 -12.02 7.93 8.25
N VAL A 100 -11.62 8.60 7.17
CA VAL A 100 -12.50 9.36 6.28
C VAL A 100 -12.66 8.59 4.99
N ASP A 101 -13.90 8.41 4.55
CA ASP A 101 -14.24 7.59 3.38
C ASP A 101 -14.42 8.47 2.13
N TYR A 102 -13.47 8.37 1.21
CA TYR A 102 -13.49 9.00 -0.11
C TYR A 102 -13.79 7.99 -1.23
N THR A 103 -14.36 6.83 -0.91
CA THR A 103 -14.64 5.78 -1.90
C THR A 103 -15.94 6.00 -2.68
N ARG A 104 -16.80 6.92 -2.21
CA ARG A 104 -18.11 7.19 -2.81
C ARG A 104 -18.06 8.04 -4.08
N SER A 105 -17.00 8.82 -4.26
CA SER A 105 -16.88 9.79 -5.37
C SER A 105 -15.51 9.69 -6.03
N TYR A 106 -15.43 10.07 -7.30
CA TYR A 106 -14.16 10.13 -8.02
C TYR A 106 -13.44 11.43 -7.68
N HIS A 107 -12.23 11.34 -7.13
CA HIS A 107 -11.39 12.49 -6.83
C HIS A 107 -10.36 12.65 -7.93
N ARG A 108 -10.43 13.74 -8.70
CA ARG A 108 -9.48 14.02 -9.78
C ARG A 108 -8.08 14.18 -9.18
N ILE A 109 -7.09 13.57 -9.81
CA ILE A 109 -5.68 13.68 -9.43
C ILE A 109 -4.83 14.05 -10.66
N SER A 110 -3.63 14.57 -10.40
CA SER A 110 -2.61 14.78 -11.42
C SER A 110 -2.05 13.46 -11.95
N ALA A 111 -1.48 13.52 -13.15
CA ALA A 111 -0.81 12.40 -13.82
C ALA A 111 0.32 11.79 -12.98
N ALA A 112 1.06 12.64 -12.27
CA ALA A 112 2.06 12.23 -11.28
C ALA A 112 1.73 12.83 -9.91
N GLY A 113 2.03 12.12 -8.84
CA GLY A 113 1.79 12.60 -7.48
C GLY A 113 1.99 11.54 -6.41
N SER A 114 1.63 11.92 -5.19
CA SER A 114 1.69 11.04 -4.03
C SER A 114 0.47 11.18 -3.15
N GLY A 115 0.22 10.13 -2.37
CA GLY A 115 -0.85 10.02 -1.40
C GLY A 115 -0.30 9.48 -0.10
N ASN A 116 -0.86 9.91 1.02
CA ASN A 116 -0.37 9.51 2.33
C ASN A 116 -1.49 9.07 3.26
N ASN A 117 -1.18 8.14 4.15
CA ASN A 117 -2.14 7.61 5.13
C ASN A 117 -3.42 7.07 4.47
N VAL A 118 -3.31 6.44 3.30
CA VAL A 118 -4.45 5.96 2.51
C VAL A 118 -4.63 4.45 2.60
N ALA A 119 -5.85 3.98 2.34
CA ALA A 119 -6.17 2.57 2.22
C ALA A 119 -7.30 2.36 1.20
N ASP A 120 -7.50 1.12 0.74
CA ASP A 120 -8.50 0.75 -0.28
C ASP A 120 -8.38 1.62 -1.56
N VAL A 121 -7.15 2.01 -1.92
CA VAL A 121 -6.91 2.91 -3.05
C VAL A 121 -7.28 2.21 -4.36
N ARG A 122 -8.01 2.92 -5.20
CA ARG A 122 -8.38 2.50 -6.56
C ARG A 122 -8.15 3.68 -7.50
N LEU A 123 -7.35 3.45 -8.53
CA LEU A 123 -7.06 4.43 -9.57
C LEU A 123 -7.91 4.17 -10.80
N TYR A 124 -8.36 5.25 -11.44
CA TYR A 124 -9.25 5.20 -12.58
C TYR A 124 -8.78 6.18 -13.65
N VAL A 125 -9.01 5.83 -14.90
CA VAL A 125 -8.96 6.74 -16.02
C VAL A 125 -10.38 6.97 -16.51
N CYS A 126 -10.78 8.23 -16.66
CA CYS A 126 -12.14 8.61 -17.06
C CYS A 126 -12.11 9.75 -18.06
N LYS A 127 -13.14 9.83 -18.91
CA LYS A 127 -13.49 11.08 -19.60
C LYS A 127 -13.93 12.11 -18.57
N VAL A 128 -13.43 13.34 -18.70
CA VAL A 128 -13.74 14.44 -17.79
C VAL A 128 -15.24 14.74 -17.84
N GLY A 129 -15.89 14.70 -16.68
CA GLY A 129 -17.34 14.96 -16.55
C GLY A 129 -18.25 13.76 -16.81
N VAL A 130 -17.71 12.59 -17.18
CA VAL A 130 -18.52 11.40 -17.53
C VAL A 130 -18.13 10.21 -16.63
N ALA A 131 -18.75 10.12 -15.46
CA ALA A 131 -18.40 9.09 -14.47
C ALA A 131 -18.61 7.64 -14.97
N SER A 132 -19.52 7.41 -15.91
CA SER A 132 -19.77 6.10 -16.53
C SER A 132 -18.64 5.61 -17.45
N SER A 133 -17.71 6.49 -17.83
CA SER A 133 -16.52 6.15 -18.63
C SER A 133 -15.32 5.69 -17.80
N CYS A 134 -15.44 5.69 -16.47
CA CYS A 134 -14.32 5.39 -15.58
C CYS A 134 -13.96 3.89 -15.61
N GLY A 135 -12.79 3.57 -16.18
CA GLY A 135 -12.21 2.23 -16.08
C GLY A 135 -11.13 2.16 -15.02
N LEU A 136 -11.07 1.02 -14.32
CA LEU A 136 -10.12 0.76 -13.25
C LEU A 136 -8.73 0.49 -13.85
N ILE A 137 -7.72 1.22 -13.36
CA ILE A 137 -6.32 0.97 -13.66
C ILE A 137 -5.84 -0.19 -12.78
N ARG A 138 -5.14 -1.16 -13.36
CA ARG A 138 -4.70 -2.40 -12.70
C ARG A 138 -3.22 -2.67 -12.99
N PRO A 139 -2.54 -3.50 -12.17
CA PRO A 139 -1.21 -3.99 -12.51
C PRO A 139 -1.20 -4.64 -13.90
N GLU A 140 -0.15 -4.37 -14.67
CA GLU A 140 0.14 -5.01 -15.97
C GLU A 140 0.60 -6.46 -15.80
#